data_AF-A0A0C3P4U2-F1
#
_entry.id   AF-A0A0C3P4U2-F1
#
_cell.length_a   1.000
_cell.length_b   1.000
_cell.length_c   1.000
_cell.angle_alpha   90.00
_cell.angle_beta   90.00
_cell.angle_gamma   90.00
#
_symmetry.space_group_name_H-M   'P 1'
#
loop_
_entity.id
_entity.type
_entity.pdbx_description
1 polymer ?
#
loop_
_entity_poly.entity_id
_entity_poly.type
_entity_poly.pdbx_seq_one_letter_code
_entity_poly.pdbx_strand_id
1 'polypeptide(L)' 'KKKGEGLISREVKGTVKFGGGSPMVWGCIGWNGYVAILQEGLLQSREESGIPEDDIIFQQDNDPKHTSRRAQK' A
#
# COMPACT_ATOMS: atom_id res chain seq x y z
N LYS A 1 38.68 -1.33 -22.58
CA LYS A 1 38.29 -1.28 -21.15
C LYS A 1 39.18 -2.22 -20.37
N LYS A 2 39.66 -1.85 -19.18
CA LYS A 2 40.54 -2.74 -18.39
C LYS A 2 39.72 -3.90 -17.82
N LYS A 3 40.32 -5.08 -17.76
CA LYS A 3 39.69 -6.27 -17.15
C LYS A 3 39.41 -5.97 -15.67
N GLY A 4 38.13 -5.92 -15.28
CA GLY A 4 37.70 -5.71 -13.88
C GLY A 4 36.97 -4.38 -13.59
N GLU A 5 36.86 -3.45 -14.53
CA GLU A 5 36.11 -2.20 -14.33
C GLU A 5 34.59 -2.38 -14.57
N GLY A 6 33.76 -1.83 -13.67
CA GLY A 6 32.29 -1.87 -13.77
C GLY A 6 31.73 -1.12 -14.99
N LEU A 7 30.53 -1.50 -15.45
CA LEU A 7 29.87 -0.88 -16.63
C LEU A 7 29.44 0.56 -16.34
N ILE A 8 29.72 1.48 -17.27
CA ILE A 8 29.18 2.85 -17.20
C ILE A 8 27.75 2.86 -17.75
N SER A 9 26.94 3.84 -17.34
CA SER A 9 25.51 3.92 -17.73
C SER A 9 25.26 3.85 -19.25
N ARG A 10 26.18 4.38 -20.06
CA ARG A 10 26.09 4.31 -21.55
C ARG A 10 26.36 2.92 -22.15
N GLU A 11 26.93 2.01 -21.36
CA GLU A 11 27.24 0.63 -21.76
C GLU A 11 26.13 -0.37 -21.34
N VAL A 12 25.11 0.10 -20.63
CA VAL A 12 24.03 -0.73 -20.08
C VAL A 12 22.69 -0.32 -20.72
N LYS A 13 21.90 -1.31 -21.14
CA LYS A 13 20.51 -1.09 -21.56
C LYS A 13 19.61 -1.08 -20.32
N GLY A 14 18.84 -0.01 -20.11
CA GLY A 14 17.87 0.07 -19.02
C GLY A 14 16.84 -1.07 -19.10
N THR A 15 16.54 -1.70 -17.96
CA THR A 15 15.51 -2.74 -17.83
C THR A 15 14.58 -2.39 -16.68
N VAL A 16 13.30 -2.76 -16.78
CA VAL A 16 12.29 -2.47 -15.74
C VAL A 16 12.46 -3.40 -14.52
N LYS A 17 12.96 -4.63 -14.73
CA LYS A 17 13.24 -5.60 -13.67
C LYS A 17 14.63 -6.19 -13.89
N PHE A 18 15.48 -6.12 -12.86
CA PHE A 18 16.80 -6.72 -12.88
C PHE A 18 16.72 -8.22 -12.55
N GLY A 19 17.68 -9.01 -13.03
CA GLY A 19 17.67 -10.48 -12.94
C GLY A 19 17.97 -11.07 -11.56
N GLY A 20 17.94 -10.29 -10.48
CA GLY A 20 18.27 -10.73 -9.11
C GLY A 20 17.15 -11.49 -8.40
N GLY A 21 16.05 -11.78 -9.10
CA GLY A 21 14.83 -12.34 -8.50
C GLY A 21 14.02 -11.30 -7.73
N SER A 22 12.82 -11.67 -7.31
CA SER A 22 11.95 -10.82 -6.49
C SER A 22 11.21 -11.70 -5.48
N PRO A 23 11.39 -11.50 -4.16
CA PRO A 23 10.61 -12.22 -3.18
C PRO A 23 9.15 -11.79 -3.28
N MET A 24 8.25 -12.76 -3.31
CA MET A 24 6.81 -12.53 -3.22
C MET A 24 6.35 -12.93 -1.83
N VAL A 25 5.75 -11.98 -1.11
CA VAL A 25 5.14 -12.23 0.20
C VAL A 25 3.63 -12.14 0.04
N TRP A 26 2.90 -13.08 0.63
CA TRP A 26 1.45 -13.05 0.70
C TRP A 26 0.99 -12.67 2.11
N GLY A 27 0.00 -11.79 2.20
CA GLY A 27 -0.64 -11.40 3.44
C GLY A 27 -2.15 -11.37 3.26
N CYS A 28 -2.89 -11.68 4.32
CA CYS A 28 -4.34 -11.54 4.35
C CYS A 28 -4.75 -10.74 5.59
N ILE A 29 -5.78 -9.90 5.42
CA ILE A 29 -6.38 -9.12 6.50
C ILE A 29 -7.84 -9.55 6.59
N GLY A 30 -8.24 -10.05 7.74
CA GLY A 30 -9.64 -10.33 8.05
C GLY A 30 -10.38 -9.10 8.58
N TRP A 31 -11.69 -9.23 8.76
CA TRP A 31 -12.57 -8.17 9.28
C TRP A 31 -12.10 -7.56 10.61
N ASN A 32 -11.52 -8.36 11.52
CA ASN A 32 -10.95 -7.86 12.77
C ASN A 32 -9.79 -6.89 12.55
N GLY A 33 -8.83 -7.28 11.69
CA GLY A 33 -7.67 -6.45 11.38
C GLY A 33 -8.08 -5.18 10.65
N TYR A 34 -9.05 -5.29 9.74
CA TYR A 34 -9.64 -4.14 9.06
C TYR A 34 -10.20 -3.10 10.04
N VAL A 35 -11.04 -3.53 10.99
CA VAL A 35 -11.63 -2.64 11.99
C VAL A 35 -10.58 -2.05 12.92
N ALA A 36 -9.56 -2.82 13.32
CA ALA A 36 -8.47 -2.32 14.14
C ALA A 36 -7.70 -1.18 13.46
N ILE A 37 -7.38 -1.33 12.17
CA ILE A 37 -6.71 -0.30 11.38
C ILE A 37 -7.55 0.98 11.30
N LEU A 38 -8.86 0.86 11.06
CA LEU A 38 -9.74 2.02 11.04
C LEU A 38 -9.83 2.70 12.40
N GLN A 39 -9.94 1.92 13.49
CA GLN A 39 -10.02 2.47 14.85
C GLN A 39 -8.76 3.22 15.25
N GLU A 40 -7.60 2.74 14.82
CA GLU A 40 -6.30 3.36 15.14
C GLU A 40 -6.03 4.60 14.28
N GLY A 41 -6.31 4.54 12.97
CA GLY A 41 -5.82 5.54 12.02
C GLY A 41 -6.86 6.51 11.46
N LEU A 42 -8.15 6.15 11.41
CA LEU A 42 -9.12 6.89 10.59
C LEU A 42 -9.35 8.33 11.08
N LEU A 43 -9.48 8.53 12.39
CA LEU A 43 -9.72 9.86 12.96
C LEU A 43 -8.51 10.78 12.80
N GLN A 44 -7.31 10.24 13.00
CA GLN A 44 -6.08 11.00 12.79
C GLN A 44 -5.91 11.37 11.31
N SER A 45 -6.09 10.41 10.40
CA SER A 45 -6.02 10.68 8.95
C SER A 45 -7.07 11.70 8.50
N ARG A 46 -8.26 11.68 9.12
CA ARG A 46 -9.31 12.67 8.89
C ARG A 46 -8.82 14.08 9.26
N GLU A 47 -8.26 14.25 10.45
CA GLU A 47 -7.75 15.55 10.93
C GLU A 47 -6.57 16.05 10.09
N GLU A 48 -5.60 15.17 9.80
CA GLU A 48 -4.41 15.49 9.01
C GLU A 48 -4.73 15.82 7.54
N SER A 49 -5.88 15.38 7.02
CA SER A 49 -6.27 15.66 5.64
C SER A 49 -6.54 17.15 5.37
N GLY A 50 -6.89 17.93 6.41
CA GLY A 50 -7.29 19.33 6.27
C GLY A 50 -8.59 19.53 5.47
N ILE A 51 -9.33 18.47 5.18
CA ILE A 51 -10.62 18.53 4.47
C ILE A 51 -11.69 19.00 5.48
N PRO A 52 -12.53 19.99 5.12
CA PRO A 52 -13.65 20.41 5.97
C PRO A 52 -14.54 19.23 6.34
N GLU A 53 -15.05 19.20 7.57
CA GLU A 53 -15.82 18.05 8.07
C GLU A 53 -17.02 17.70 7.18
N ASP A 54 -17.68 18.72 6.62
CA ASP A 54 -18.85 18.56 5.76
C ASP A 54 -18.52 17.99 4.37
N ASP A 55 -17.23 18.00 3.98
CA ASP A 55 -16.76 17.54 2.67
C ASP A 55 -16.08 16.15 2.73
N ILE A 56 -15.96 15.55 3.93
CA ILE A 56 -15.29 14.27 4.11
C ILE A 56 -16.17 13.12 3.64
N ILE A 57 -15.64 12.33 2.70
CA ILE A 57 -16.29 11.12 2.19
C ILE A 57 -15.44 9.91 2.56
N PHE A 58 -16.03 8.98 3.32
CA PHE A 58 -15.42 7.69 3.57
C PHE A 58 -15.73 6.71 2.42
N GLN A 59 -14.70 6.26 1.70
CA GLN A 59 -14.82 5.37 0.55
C GLN A 59 -14.08 4.06 0.80
N GLN A 60 -14.74 2.94 0.49
CA GLN A 60 -14.19 1.59 0.57
C GLN A 60 -14.78 0.73 -0.57
N ASP A 61 -14.11 -0.35 -0.93
CA ASP A 61 -14.63 -1.32 -1.91
C ASP A 61 -15.63 -2.30 -1.27
N ASN A 62 -16.27 -3.14 -2.09
CA ASN A 62 -17.27 -4.12 -1.66
C ASN A 62 -16.68 -5.47 -1.22
N ASP A 63 -15.42 -5.52 -0.77
CA ASP A 63 -14.85 -6.75 -0.23
C ASP A 63 -15.70 -7.27 0.96
N PRO A 64 -15.99 -8.59 1.05
CA PRO A 64 -16.74 -9.17 2.16
C PRO A 64 -16.24 -8.76 3.57
N LYS A 65 -14.96 -8.45 3.75
CA LYS A 65 -14.42 -8.01 5.06
C LYS A 65 -14.94 -6.62 5.46
N HIS A 66 -15.15 -5.74 4.47
CA HIS A 66 -15.65 -4.37 4.61
C HIS A 66 -17.15 -4.31 4.86
N THR A 67 -17.90 -5.31 4.39
CA THR A 67 -19.35 -5.45 4.59
C THR A 67 -19.70 -6.37 5.77
N SER A 68 -18.72 -6.77 6.57
CA SER A 68 -18.95 -7.62 7.74
C SER A 68 -19.79 -6.92 8.81
N ARG A 69 -20.57 -7.68 9.59
CA ARG A 69 -21.37 -7.14 10.71
C ARG A 69 -20.58 -6.32 11.72
N ARG A 70 -19.27 -6.58 11.86
CA ARG A 70 -18.41 -5.80 12.76
C ARG A 70 -17.94 -4.50 12.12
N ALA A 71 -17.68 -4.48 10.82
CA ALA A 71 -17.29 -3.27 10.12
C ALA A 71 -18.47 -2.27 9.97
N GLN A 72 -19.71 -2.77 9.99
CA GLN A 72 -20.93 -1.96 9.88
C GLN A 72 -21.52 -1.48 11.21
N LYS A 73 -20.95 -1.90 12.35
CA LYS A 73 -21.41 -1.51 13.69
C LYS A 73 -20.57 -0.36 14.22
#